data_AF-A0A399ZJE1-F1
#
_entry.id   AF-A0A399ZJE1-F1
#
_cell.length_a   1.000
_cell.length_b   1.000
_cell.length_c   1.000
_cell.angle_alpha   90.00
_cell.angle_beta   90.00
_cell.angle_gamma   90.00
#
_symmetry.space_group_name_H-M   'P 1'
#
loop_
_entity.id
_entity.type
_entity.pdbx_description
1 polymer ?
#
loop_
_entity_poly.entity_id
_entity_poly.type
_entity_poly.pdbx_seq_one_letter_code
_entity_poly.pdbx_strand_id
1 'polypeptide(L)'
;MALYLNLPLCCGTYLVLSTILAAFAGYTYWINSNRPDDDPQKKKYFLSGVFIMPFFWPLLLVGWVSFGILKAIHFGFLLIVFTLTLVFIRKPFWLPWLEKIALKIGGMLLDANSVLVRMTFGESAAGV
;
A
#
# COMPACT_ATOMS: atom_id res chain seq x y z
N MET A 1 33.33 13.52 4.51
CA MET A 1 33.77 14.48 5.56
C MET A 1 32.69 15.49 5.94
N ALA A 2 31.91 16.04 4.99
CA ALA A 2 30.82 16.98 5.28
C ALA A 2 29.68 16.43 6.18
N LEU A 3 29.41 15.12 6.14
CA LEU A 3 28.31 14.50 6.89
C LEU A 3 28.55 14.47 8.41
N TYR A 4 29.82 14.36 8.84
CA TYR A 4 30.21 14.37 10.25
C TYR A 4 30.25 15.79 10.86
N LEU A 5 30.48 16.82 10.04
CA LEU A 5 30.48 18.21 10.52
C LEU A 5 29.06 18.74 10.76
N ASN A 6 28.07 18.23 10.01
CA ASN A 6 26.66 18.64 10.12
C ASN A 6 25.91 17.96 11.26
N LEU A 7 26.35 16.78 11.70
CA LEU A 7 25.73 16.03 12.80
C LEU A 7 25.73 16.80 14.15
N PRO A 8 26.84 17.36 14.64
CA PRO A 8 26.84 18.12 15.90
C PRO A 8 26.02 19.41 15.79
N LEU A 9 25.98 20.03 14.62
CA LEU A 9 25.18 21.22 14.34
C LEU A 9 23.68 20.90 14.36
N CYS A 10 23.29 19.78 13.76
CA CYS A 10 21.92 19.26 13.77
C CYS A 10 21.47 18.84 15.19
N CYS A 11 22.33 18.15 15.95
CA CYS A 11 22.03 17.78 17.34
C CYS A 11 21.98 19.01 18.26
N GLY A 12 22.87 19.99 18.08
CA GLY A 12 22.89 21.22 18.87
C GLY A 12 21.65 22.07 18.62
N THR A 13 21.31 22.33 17.35
CA THR A 13 20.08 23.04 16.98
C THR A 13 18.82 22.30 17.47
N TYR A 14 18.80 20.97 17.40
CA TYR A 14 17.71 20.17 17.94
C TYR A 14 17.54 20.33 19.46
N LEU A 15 18.64 20.29 20.23
CA LEU A 15 18.61 20.49 21.68
C LEU A 15 18.09 21.87 22.06
N VAL A 16 18.53 22.91 21.34
CA VAL A 16 18.06 24.28 21.55
C VAL A 16 16.57 24.39 21.22
N LEU A 17 16.12 23.84 20.10
CA LEU A 17 14.71 23.88 19.72
C LEU A 17 13.83 23.10 20.73
N SER A 18 14.31 21.95 21.20
CA SER A 18 13.58 21.10 22.16
C SER A 18 13.46 21.77 23.52
N THR A 19 14.49 22.46 23.99
CA THR A 19 14.44 23.21 25.26
C THR A 19 13.50 24.41 25.17
N ILE A 20 13.50 25.13 24.04
CA ILE A 20 12.53 26.21 23.79
C ILE A 20 11.10 25.68 23.78
N LEU A 21 10.84 24.58 23.07
CA LEU A 21 9.53 23.92 23.03
C LEU A 21 9.09 23.44 24.42
N ALA A 22 10.01 22.86 25.21
CA ALA A 22 9.74 22.43 26.57
C ALA A 22 9.37 23.62 27.49
N ALA A 23 10.04 24.77 27.34
CA ALA A 23 9.72 25.97 28.11
C ALA A 23 8.31 26.50 27.78
N PHE A 24 7.94 26.57 26.49
CA PHE A 24 6.59 26.97 26.09
C PHE A 24 5.52 25.97 26.53
N ALA A 25 5.80 24.67 26.43
CA ALA A 25 4.90 23.61 26.88
C ALA A 25 4.70 23.66 28.41
N GLY A 26 5.77 23.87 29.17
CA GLY A 26 5.70 24.06 30.62
C GLY A 26 4.92 25.31 31.02
N TYR A 27 5.12 26.43 30.32
CA TYR A 27 4.39 27.67 30.56
C TYR A 27 2.88 27.53 30.31
N THR A 28 2.51 26.92 29.18
CA THR A 28 1.10 26.65 28.86
C THR A 28 0.46 25.66 29.82
N TYR A 29 1.20 24.65 30.29
CA TYR A 29 0.75 23.75 31.34
C TYR A 29 0.47 24.50 32.65
N TRP A 30 1.38 25.37 33.08
CA TRP A 30 1.22 26.17 34.31
C TRP A 30 0.00 27.10 34.25
N ILE A 31 -0.22 27.77 33.12
CA ILE A 31 -1.44 28.57 32.92
C ILE A 31 -2.68 27.69 33.04
N ASN A 32 -2.69 26.55 32.36
CA ASN A 32 -3.83 25.66 32.33
C ASN A 32 -4.10 25.00 33.70
N SER A 33 -3.07 24.69 34.50
CA SER A 33 -3.25 24.16 35.86
C SER A 33 -3.87 25.19 36.81
N ASN A 34 -3.57 26.47 36.60
CA ASN A 34 -4.12 27.57 37.41
C ASN A 34 -5.53 28.02 36.99
N ARG A 35 -6.09 27.47 35.91
CA ARG A 35 -7.48 27.76 35.52
C ARG A 35 -8.46 27.14 36.54
N PRO A 36 -9.59 27.80 36.83
CA PRO A 36 -10.64 27.22 37.66
C PRO A 36 -11.20 25.95 37.01
N ASP A 37 -11.63 24.98 37.82
CA ASP A 37 -12.10 23.67 37.34
C ASP A 37 -13.37 23.75 36.48
N ASP A 38 -14.14 24.83 36.61
CA ASP A 38 -15.36 25.09 35.84
C ASP A 38 -15.09 25.72 34.46
N ASP A 39 -13.83 26.04 34.12
CA ASP A 39 -13.47 26.61 32.82
C ASP A 39 -13.55 25.52 31.73
N PRO A 40 -14.42 25.66 30.70
CA PRO A 40 -14.54 24.69 29.62
C PRO A 40 -13.25 24.50 28.80
N GLN A 41 -12.30 25.43 28.91
CA GLN A 41 -11.00 25.31 28.25
C GLN A 41 -9.94 24.60 29.10
N LYS A 42 -10.21 24.26 30.36
CA LYS A 42 -9.25 23.54 31.21
C LYS A 42 -9.14 22.10 30.73
N LYS A 43 -7.98 21.76 30.17
CA LYS A 43 -7.71 20.38 29.74
C LYS A 43 -6.86 19.65 30.78
N LYS A 44 -7.17 18.38 31.02
CA LYS A 44 -6.36 17.54 31.92
C LYS A 44 -5.17 16.98 31.14
N TYR A 45 -4.03 17.64 31.25
CA TYR A 45 -2.76 17.16 30.69
C TYR A 45 -1.94 16.43 31.75
N PHE A 46 -1.28 15.34 31.37
CA PHE A 46 -0.31 14.68 32.23
C PHE A 46 1.03 15.43 32.19
N LEU A 47 1.60 15.74 33.35
CA LEU A 47 2.87 16.47 33.47
C LEU A 47 4.00 15.79 32.68
N SER A 48 4.06 14.46 32.75
CA SER A 48 5.03 13.65 31.99
C SER A 48 4.90 13.84 30.47
N GLY A 49 3.66 13.93 29.96
CA GLY A 49 3.40 14.16 28.54
C GLY A 49 3.94 15.50 28.05
N VAL A 50 3.81 16.55 28.86
CA VAL A 50 4.26 17.92 28.50
C VAL A 50 5.78 18.01 28.35
N PHE A 51 6.53 17.33 29.21
CA PHE A 51 8.00 17.34 29.15
C PHE A 51 8.58 16.37 28.11
N ILE A 52 7.90 15.25 27.84
CA ILE A 52 8.39 14.22 26.91
C ILE A 52 8.06 14.57 25.45
N MET A 53 6.95 15.26 25.21
CA MET A 53 6.43 15.56 23.87
C MET A 53 7.42 16.33 22.96
N PRO A 54 8.19 17.34 23.43
CA PRO A 54 9.20 18.02 22.61
C PRO A 54 10.30 17.08 22.10
N PHE A 55 10.65 16.05 22.88
CA PHE A 55 11.67 15.07 22.51
C PHE A 55 11.14 14.00 21.56
N PHE A 56 9.86 13.63 21.69
CA PHE A 56 9.22 12.64 20.82
C PHE A 56 8.69 13.20 19.49
N TRP A 57 8.46 14.51 19.41
CA TRP A 57 7.99 15.19 18.19
C TRP A 57 8.78 14.84 16.91
N PRO A 58 10.12 14.84 16.88
CA PRO A 58 10.86 14.53 15.66
C PRO A 58 10.76 13.06 15.31
N LEU A 59 10.72 12.18 16.31
CA LEU A 59 10.53 10.75 16.10
C LEU A 59 9.16 10.49 15.47
N LEU A 60 8.12 11.19 15.94
CA LEU A 60 6.79 11.17 15.34
C LEU A 60 6.82 11.68 13.89
N LEU A 61 7.55 12.76 13.62
CA LEU A 61 7.67 13.31 12.27
C LEU A 61 8.37 12.32 11.34
N VAL A 62 9.48 11.71 11.77
CA VAL A 62 10.17 10.65 11.03
C VAL A 62 9.26 9.45 10.79
N GLY A 63 8.51 9.03 11.82
CA GLY A 63 7.53 7.95 11.72
C GLY A 63 6.44 8.26 10.69
N TRP A 64 5.92 9.49 10.70
CA TRP A 64 4.89 9.93 9.75
C TRP A 64 5.42 9.99 8.32
N VAL A 65 6.61 10.56 8.10
CA VAL A 65 7.26 10.58 6.78
C VAL A 65 7.49 9.16 6.28
N SER A 66 7.99 8.27 7.15
CA SER A 66 8.23 6.86 6.82
C SER A 66 6.94 6.15 6.44
N PHE A 67 5.85 6.38 7.18
CA PHE A 67 4.53 5.83 6.86
C PHE A 67 3.99 6.36 5.53
N GLY A 68 4.22 7.64 5.23
CA GLY A 68 3.89 8.25 3.94
C GLY A 68 4.63 7.58 2.78
N ILE A 69 5.93 7.35 2.93
CA ILE A 69 6.76 6.62 1.96
C ILE A 69 6.24 5.19 1.79
N LEU A 70 5.93 4.49 2.89
CA LEU A 70 5.40 3.13 2.85
C LEU A 70 4.09 3.06 2.06
N LYS A 71 3.18 4.01 2.29
CA LYS A 71 1.94 4.13 1.51
C LYS A 71 2.22 4.42 0.03
N ALA A 72 3.14 5.33 -0.26
CA ALA A 72 3.50 5.65 -1.64
C ALA A 72 4.05 4.41 -2.37
N ILE A 73 4.88 3.59 -1.72
CA ILE A 73 5.37 2.32 -2.26
C ILE A 73 4.22 1.34 -2.48
N HIS A 74 3.29 1.19 -1.53
CA HIS A 74 2.13 0.33 -1.69
C HIS A 74 1.25 0.74 -2.88
N PHE A 75 0.97 2.03 -3.03
CA PHE A 75 0.21 2.54 -4.18
C PHE A 75 0.97 2.37 -5.50
N GLY A 76 2.29 2.61 -5.50
CA GLY A 76 3.14 2.37 -6.67
C GLY A 76 3.16 0.91 -7.09
N PHE A 77 3.26 -0.01 -6.13
CA PHE A 77 3.16 -1.45 -6.38
C PHE A 77 1.81 -1.83 -6.97
N LEU A 78 0.71 -1.31 -6.42
CA LEU A 78 -0.64 -1.55 -6.95
C LEU A 78 -0.75 -1.07 -8.41
N LEU A 79 -0.15 0.08 -8.73
CA LEU A 79 -0.14 0.63 -10.09
C LEU A 79 0.61 -0.28 -11.07
N ILE A 80 1.75 -0.86 -10.66
CA ILE A 80 2.50 -1.82 -11.48
C ILE A 80 1.67 -3.08 -11.74
N VAL A 81 1.07 -3.67 -10.69
CA VAL A 81 0.22 -4.86 -10.82
C VAL A 81 -0.99 -4.58 -11.71
N PHE A 82 -1.62 -3.42 -11.55
CA PHE A 82 -2.74 -3.00 -12.38
C PHE A 82 -2.33 -2.86 -13.85
N THR A 83 -1.19 -2.25 -14.12
CA THR A 83 -0.65 -2.09 -15.48
C THR A 83 -0.35 -3.44 -16.11
N LEU A 84 0.32 -4.34 -15.38
CA LEU A 84 0.57 -5.72 -15.84
C LEU A 84 -0.74 -6.45 -16.15
N THR A 85 -1.73 -6.33 -15.27
CA THR A 85 -3.06 -6.93 -15.45
C THR A 85 -3.71 -6.44 -16.75
N LEU A 86 -3.67 -5.12 -17.03
CA LEU A 86 -4.18 -4.56 -18.27
C LEU A 86 -3.43 -5.07 -19.52
N VAL A 87 -2.11 -5.22 -19.44
CA VAL A 87 -1.30 -5.78 -20.54
C VAL A 87 -1.68 -7.24 -20.82
N PHE A 88 -1.88 -8.06 -19.77
CA PHE A 88 -2.31 -9.45 -19.91
C PHE A 88 -3.73 -9.57 -20.48
N ILE A 89 -4.63 -8.64 -20.15
CA ILE A 89 -5.97 -8.60 -20.76
C ILE A 89 -5.89 -8.25 -22.26
N ARG A 90 -5.02 -7.31 -22.64
CA ARG A 90 -4.93 -6.82 -24.03
C ARG A 90 -4.39 -7.86 -25.02
N LYS A 91 -3.49 -8.74 -24.59
CA LYS A 91 -3.06 -9.89 -25.40
C LYS A 91 -3.53 -11.16 -24.70
N PRO A 92 -4.71 -11.70 -25.05
CA PRO A 92 -5.16 -12.96 -24.51
C PRO A 92 -4.27 -14.07 -25.07
N PHE A 93 -3.11 -14.27 -24.44
CA PHE A 93 -2.19 -15.37 -24.71
C PHE A 93 -2.90 -16.73 -24.60
N TRP A 94 -3.97 -16.79 -23.81
CA TRP A 94 -4.81 -17.96 -23.61
C TRP A 94 -5.70 -18.31 -24.80
N LEU A 95 -6.01 -17.37 -25.70
CA LEU A 95 -6.92 -17.58 -26.83
C LEU A 95 -6.42 -18.65 -27.82
N PRO A 96 -5.16 -18.62 -28.31
CA PRO A 96 -4.64 -19.68 -29.17
C PRO A 96 -4.47 -21.04 -28.45
N TRP A 97 -4.30 -21.03 -27.12
CA TRP A 97 -4.28 -22.27 -26.34
C TRP A 97 -5.69 -22.88 -26.22
N LEU A 98 -6.69 -22.04 -25.98
CA LEU A 98 -8.10 -22.43 -25.92
C LEU A 98 -8.59 -22.96 -27.28
N GLU A 99 -8.20 -22.30 -28.37
CA GLU A 99 -8.52 -22.72 -29.75
C GLU A 99 -7.97 -24.12 -30.05
N LYS A 100 -6.71 -24.40 -29.66
CA LYS A 100 -6.11 -25.74 -29.83
C LYS A 100 -6.86 -26.82 -29.06
N ILE A 101 -7.32 -26.52 -27.85
CA ILE A 101 -8.08 -27.48 -27.04
C ILE A 101 -9.47 -27.68 -27.64
N ALA A 102 -10.14 -26.61 -28.06
CA ALA A 102 -11.44 -26.66 -28.70
C ALA A 102 -11.40 -27.48 -30.00
N LEU A 103 -10.38 -27.28 -30.83
CA LEU A 103 -10.19 -28.06 -32.06
C LEU A 103 -9.89 -29.54 -31.78
N LYS A 104 -9.11 -29.83 -30.73
CA LYS A 104 -8.79 -31.21 -30.35
C LYS A 104 -10.03 -31.96 -29.85
N ILE A 105 -10.82 -31.33 -28.99
CA ILE A 105 -12.07 -31.91 -28.47
C ILE A 105 -13.11 -32.02 -29.59
N GLY A 106 -13.28 -30.96 -30.38
CA GLY A 106 -14.20 -30.92 -31.51
C GLY A 106 -13.89 -31.99 -32.55
N GLY A 107 -12.61 -32.16 -32.91
CA GLY A 107 -12.15 -33.20 -33.83
C GLY A 107 -12.43 -34.61 -33.30
N MET A 108 -12.11 -34.89 -32.03
CA MET A 108 -12.43 -36.19 -31.41
C MET A 108 -13.94 -36.48 -31.41
N LEU A 109 -14.77 -35.48 -31.15
CA LEU A 109 -16.23 -35.63 -31.19
C LEU A 109 -16.75 -35.88 -32.61
N LEU A 110 -16.18 -35.17 -33.59
CA LEU A 110 -16.54 -35.33 -35.01
C LEU A 110 -16.14 -36.71 -35.53
N ASP A 111 -14.95 -37.19 -35.17
CA ASP A 111 -14.47 -38.52 -35.52
C ASP A 111 -15.37 -39.60 -34.91
N ALA A 112 -15.70 -39.48 -33.61
CA ALA A 112 -16.62 -40.40 -32.96
C ALA A 112 -18.02 -40.40 -33.61
N ASN A 113 -18.54 -39.23 -33.97
CA ASN A 113 -19.81 -39.13 -34.67
C ASN A 113 -19.76 -39.74 -36.07
N SER A 114 -18.67 -39.54 -36.81
CA SER A 114 -18.48 -40.12 -38.16
C SER A 114 -18.45 -41.66 -38.11
N VAL A 115 -17.85 -42.24 -37.07
CA VAL A 115 -17.82 -43.69 -36.84
C VAL A 115 -19.22 -44.21 -36.51
N LEU A 116 -19.96 -43.50 -35.65
CA LEU A 116 -21.35 -43.81 -35.31
C LEU A 116 -22.27 -43.79 -36.54
N VAL A 117 -22.17 -42.74 -37.36
CA VAL A 117 -22.95 -42.59 -38.61
C VAL A 117 -22.59 -43.68 -39.61
N ARG A 118 -21.30 -43.99 -39.79
CA ARG A 118 -20.85 -45.09 -40.65
C ARG A 118 -21.40 -46.45 -40.19
N MET A 119 -21.45 -46.70 -38.88
CA MET A 119 -22.01 -47.95 -38.33
C MET A 119 -23.53 -48.04 -38.47
N THR A 120 -24.26 -46.92 -38.42
CA THR A 120 -25.73 -46.90 -38.45
C THR A 120 -26.32 -46.77 -39.85
N PHE A 121 -25.68 -46.03 -40.76
CA PHE A 121 -26.22 -45.72 -42.10
C PHE A 121 -25.40 -46.31 -43.26
N GLY A 122 -24.27 -46.95 -42.99
CA GLY A 122 -23.37 -47.47 -44.02
C GLY A 122 -22.62 -46.37 -44.77
N GLU A 123 -21.62 -46.76 -45.57
CA GLU A 123 -20.63 -45.87 -46.22
C GLU A 123 -21.23 -44.72 -47.07
N SER A 124 -22.48 -44.81 -47.51
CA SER A 124 -23.13 -43.80 -48.36
C SER A 124 -23.39 -42.45 -47.70
N ALA A 125 -23.37 -42.34 -46.37
CA ALA A 125 -23.66 -41.07 -45.67
C ALA A 125 -22.40 -40.28 -45.24
N ALA A 126 -21.20 -40.85 -45.40
CA ALA A 126 -19.95 -40.25 -44.92
C ALA A 126 -19.16 -39.49 -46.02
N GLY A 127 -19.78 -39.28 -47.17
CA GLY A 127 -19.19 -38.64 -48.35
C GLY A 127 -19.86 -37.33 -48.75
N VAL A 128 -20.01 -36.40 -47.80
CA VAL A 128 -20.20 -34.95 -48.05
C VAL A 128 -19.40 -34.18 -47.01
#